data_AF-A0A4E0QWW4-F1
#
_entry.id   AF-A0A4E0QWW4-F1
#
_cell.length_a   1.000
_cell.length_b   1.000
_cell.length_c   1.000
_cell.angle_alpha   90.00
_cell.angle_beta   90.00
_cell.angle_gamma   90.00
#
_symmetry.space_group_name_H-M   'P 1'
#
loop_
_entity.id
_entity.type
_entity.pdbx_description
1 polymer ?
#
loop_
_entity_poly.entity_id
_entity_poly.type
_entity_poly.pdbx_seq_one_letter_code
_entity_poly.pdbx_strand_id
1 'polypeptide(L)'
;MPLKLLAVRTVTTENKGKRTAGVDRVKVNKPRQKMALVKDVLDTIQRGWDKYRPMPAKRIYIPKANGKLRPLGIPTIKDRAMQAVTKIALEPYYEAKFESCSYGFRPAMGCHDAIEKIAAVLLKKQKWVLDADIKGCFDNIDHKFLASQIDAEAKVFARENFCLCNIGDQ
;
A
#
# COMPACT_ATOMS: atom_id res chain seq x y z
N MET A 1 5.59 -7.38 -18.23
CA MET A 1 6.73 -6.60 -17.69
C MET A 1 6.43 -5.20 -17.13
N PRO A 2 5.44 -4.40 -17.60
CA PRO A 2 5.37 -2.97 -17.23
C PRO A 2 5.11 -2.72 -15.74
N LEU A 3 4.27 -3.54 -15.10
CA LEU A 3 3.91 -3.41 -13.68
C LEU A 3 5.11 -3.46 -12.73
N LYS A 4 5.99 -4.44 -12.91
CA LYS A 4 7.14 -4.68 -12.01
C LYS A 4 8.15 -3.53 -12.11
N LEU A 5 8.36 -3.02 -13.33
CA LEU A 5 9.18 -1.85 -13.58
C LEU A 5 8.58 -0.59 -12.94
N LEU A 6 7.27 -0.39 -13.07
CA LEU A 6 6.56 0.74 -12.45
C LEU A 6 6.68 0.70 -10.93
N ALA A 7 6.43 -0.45 -10.29
CA ALA A 7 6.57 -0.62 -8.86
C ALA A 7 7.97 -0.26 -8.35
N VAL A 8 9.02 -0.76 -9.01
CA VAL A 8 10.41 -0.42 -8.66
C VAL A 8 10.70 1.06 -8.89
N ARG A 9 10.22 1.65 -9.99
CA ARG A 9 10.37 3.08 -10.26
C ARG A 9 9.72 3.92 -9.16
N THR A 10 8.48 3.62 -8.79
CA THR A 10 7.74 4.34 -7.75
C THR A 10 8.51 4.31 -6.43
N VAL A 11 8.96 3.13 -6.00
CA VAL A 11 9.66 2.97 -4.72
C VAL A 11 11.06 3.58 -4.70
N THR A 12 11.80 3.51 -5.80
CA THR A 12 13.21 3.96 -5.87
C THR A 12 13.38 5.39 -6.37
N THR A 13 12.35 6.00 -6.95
CA THR A 13 12.46 7.29 -7.65
C THR A 13 11.41 8.30 -7.21
N GLU A 14 10.15 7.90 -7.07
CA GLU A 14 9.03 8.83 -6.82
C GLU A 14 8.77 9.02 -5.32
N ASN A 15 8.83 7.95 -4.54
CA ASN A 15 8.57 8.00 -3.10
C ASN A 15 9.57 8.89 -2.35
N LYS A 16 9.06 9.73 -1.42
CA LYS A 16 9.88 10.59 -0.54
C LYS A 16 10.92 9.78 0.26
N GLY A 17 10.54 8.58 0.72
CA GLY A 17 11.40 7.65 1.47
C GLY A 17 12.39 6.81 0.65
N LYS A 18 12.61 7.11 -0.65
CA LYS A 18 13.45 6.29 -1.55
C LYS A 18 14.90 6.07 -1.09
N ARG A 19 15.45 6.97 -0.27
CA ARG A 19 16.83 6.90 0.26
C ARG A 19 16.94 6.22 1.62
N THR A 20 15.81 5.86 2.23
CA THR A 20 15.78 5.23 3.55
C THR A 20 15.95 3.72 3.40
N ALA A 21 16.93 3.14 4.11
CA ALA A 21 17.18 1.71 4.10
C ALA A 21 16.36 0.99 5.18
N GLY A 22 16.02 -0.27 4.90
CA GLY A 22 15.37 -1.15 5.88
C GLY A 22 16.38 -1.74 6.86
N VAL A 23 16.03 -2.90 7.42
CA VAL A 23 16.90 -3.65 8.35
C VAL A 23 18.20 -4.14 7.68
N ASP A 24 18.13 -4.42 6.38
CA ASP A 24 19.22 -4.86 5.51
C ASP A 24 20.26 -3.76 5.19
N ARG A 25 19.97 -2.51 5.54
CA ARG A 25 20.82 -1.32 5.25
C ARG A 25 21.07 -1.09 3.76
N VAL A 26 20.32 -1.73 2.85
CA VAL A 26 20.48 -1.59 1.40
C VAL A 26 19.75 -0.34 0.88
N LYS A 27 20.40 0.39 -0.03
CA LYS A 27 19.82 1.51 -0.78
C LYS A 27 19.98 1.30 -2.28
N VAL A 28 18.94 1.63 -3.05
CA VAL A 28 18.93 1.47 -4.51
C VAL A 28 18.84 2.86 -5.14
N ASN A 29 19.98 3.38 -5.57
CA ASN A 29 20.09 4.74 -6.12
C ASN A 29 20.53 4.74 -7.59
N LYS A 30 21.42 3.82 -7.97
CA LYS A 30 22.01 3.78 -9.32
C LYS A 30 21.11 3.01 -10.31
N PRO A 31 21.09 3.35 -11.61
CA PRO A 31 20.29 2.65 -12.62
C PRO A 31 20.55 1.13 -12.66
N ARG A 32 21.81 0.70 -12.58
CA ARG A 32 22.17 -0.73 -12.53
C ARG A 32 21.54 -1.45 -11.33
N GLN A 33 21.52 -0.81 -10.16
CA GLN A 33 20.89 -1.37 -8.96
C GLN A 33 19.37 -1.45 -9.09
N LYS A 34 18.74 -0.45 -9.73
CA LYS A 34 17.30 -0.48 -10.01
C LYS A 34 16.95 -1.65 -10.93
N MET A 35 17.73 -1.87 -11.98
CA MET A 35 17.50 -2.99 -12.89
C MET A 35 17.72 -4.35 -12.21
N ALA A 36 18.75 -4.45 -11.35
CA ALA A 36 18.96 -5.66 -10.54
C ALA A 36 17.76 -5.93 -9.62
N LEU A 37 17.19 -4.89 -9.01
CA LEU A 37 15.98 -5.01 -8.19
C LEU A 37 14.76 -5.45 -9.01
N VAL A 38 14.59 -4.93 -10.23
CA VAL A 38 13.51 -5.39 -11.13
C VAL A 38 13.64 -6.89 -11.43
N LYS A 39 14.85 -7.37 -11.73
CA LYS A 39 15.10 -8.80 -11.96
C LYS A 39 14.80 -9.62 -10.70
N ASP A 40 15.29 -9.20 -9.54
CA ASP A 40 15.03 -9.91 -8.28
C ASP A 40 13.53 -9.97 -7.92
N VAL A 41 12.78 -8.88 -8.14
CA VAL A 41 11.32 -8.86 -7.97
C VAL A 41 10.65 -9.83 -8.96
N LEU A 42 11.08 -9.83 -10.22
CA LEU A 42 10.56 -10.74 -11.24
C LEU A 42 10.79 -12.21 -10.87
N ASP A 43 12.04 -12.56 -10.53
CA ASP A 43 12.44 -13.92 -10.16
C ASP A 43 11.73 -14.37 -8.88
N THR A 44 11.47 -13.44 -7.95
CA THR A 44 10.70 -13.73 -6.73
C THR A 44 9.25 -14.07 -7.06
N ILE A 45 8.60 -13.30 -7.92
CA ILE A 45 7.20 -13.55 -8.33
C ILE A 45 7.09 -14.85 -9.15
N GLN A 46 8.04 -15.10 -10.06
CA GLN A 46 8.05 -16.31 -10.90
C GLN A 46 8.23 -17.59 -10.09
N ARG A 47 9.00 -17.54 -8.99
CA ARG A 47 9.15 -18.68 -8.08
C ARG A 47 7.89 -18.99 -7.27
N GLY A 48 6.95 -18.04 -7.18
CA GLY A 48 5.69 -18.12 -6.46
C GLY A 48 5.66 -17.19 -5.23
N TRP A 49 4.52 -16.51 -4.99
CA TRP A 49 4.33 -15.64 -3.82
C TRP A 49 4.34 -16.42 -2.49
N ASP A 50 3.96 -17.70 -2.51
CA ASP A 50 4.00 -18.65 -1.41
C ASP A 50 5.42 -18.86 -0.86
N LYS A 51 6.45 -18.67 -1.68
CA LYS A 51 7.86 -18.80 -1.30
C LYS A 51 8.51 -17.50 -0.87
N TYR A 52 7.83 -16.37 -1.07
CA TYR A 52 8.33 -15.08 -0.64
C TYR A 52 8.15 -14.93 0.88
N ARG A 53 9.24 -14.54 1.56
CA ARG A 53 9.24 -14.24 3.00
C ARG A 53 9.77 -12.81 3.18
N PRO A 54 8.94 -11.86 3.61
CA PRO A 54 9.37 -10.48 3.82
C PRO A 54 10.32 -10.38 5.02
N MET A 55 11.24 -9.43 4.97
CA MET A 55 12.11 -9.14 6.12
C MET A 55 11.36 -8.33 7.19
N PRO A 56 11.74 -8.44 8.47
CA PRO A 56 11.14 -7.62 9.52
C PRO A 56 11.38 -6.12 9.24
N ALA A 57 10.34 -5.31 9.45
CA ALA A 57 10.44 -3.87 9.25
C ALA A 57 11.33 -3.23 10.32
N LYS A 58 12.20 -2.31 9.92
CA LYS A 58 13.05 -1.54 10.83
C LYS A 58 12.17 -0.54 11.60
N ARG A 59 12.12 -0.66 12.93
CA ARG A 59 11.38 0.27 13.80
C ARG A 59 12.18 1.56 13.99
N ILE A 60 11.54 2.70 13.75
CA ILE A 60 12.02 4.02 14.15
C ILE A 60 10.90 4.78 14.86
N TYR A 61 11.26 5.75 15.71
CA TYR A 61 10.29 6.56 16.44
C TYR A 61 10.35 8.00 15.96
N ILE A 62 9.19 8.55 15.57
CA ILE A 62 9.05 9.93 15.15
C ILE A 62 8.29 10.68 16.25
N PRO A 63 8.81 11.81 16.76
CA PRO A 63 8.11 12.60 17.77
C PRO A 63 6.81 13.18 17.21
N LYS A 64 5.72 13.08 17.96
CA LYS A 64 4.49 13.85 17.73
C LYS A 64 4.58 15.19 18.45
N ALA A 65 3.76 16.16 18.02
CA ALA A 65 3.64 17.46 18.68
C ALA A 65 3.22 17.37 20.16
N ASN A 66 2.53 16.29 20.56
CA ASN A 66 2.06 16.05 21.92
C ASN A 66 3.06 15.25 22.79
N GLY A 67 4.32 15.16 22.40
CA GLY A 67 5.38 14.46 23.16
C GLY A 67 5.34 12.93 23.07
N LYS A 68 4.27 12.33 22.54
CA LYS A 68 4.21 10.87 22.29
C LYS A 68 5.03 10.51 21.05
N LEU A 69 5.56 9.30 21.00
CA LEU A 69 6.29 8.79 19.84
C LEU A 69 5.34 8.00 18.90
N ARG A 70 5.41 8.26 17.60
CA ARG A 70 4.79 7.42 16.57
C ARG A 70 5.81 6.36 16.13
N PRO A 71 5.56 5.07 16.34
CA PRO A 71 6.39 4.04 15.76
C PRO A 71 6.18 3.99 14.24
N LEU A 72 7.26 3.92 13.46
CA LEU A 72 7.24 3.69 12.02
C LEU A 72 8.05 2.43 11.72
N GLY A 73 7.45 1.52 10.94
CA GLY A 73 8.16 0.38 10.36
C GLY A 73 8.64 0.72 8.96
N ILE A 74 9.95 0.63 8.72
CA ILE A 74 10.55 0.82 7.39
C ILE A 74 10.91 -0.56 6.83
N PRO A 75 10.17 -1.07 5.83
CA PRO A 75 10.52 -2.32 5.14
C PRO A 75 11.78 -2.14 4.29
N THR A 76 12.35 -3.26 3.83
CA THR A 76 13.45 -3.20 2.86
C THR A 76 12.99 -2.61 1.53
N ILE A 77 13.93 -2.24 0.66
CA ILE A 77 13.58 -1.73 -0.67
C ILE A 77 12.86 -2.80 -1.51
N LYS A 78 13.24 -4.07 -1.34
CA LYS A 78 12.60 -5.22 -1.98
C LYS A 78 11.16 -5.38 -1.47
N ASP A 79 10.97 -5.35 -0.16
CA ASP A 79 9.62 -5.50 0.42
C ASP A 79 8.69 -4.37 -0.01
N ARG A 80 9.20 -3.13 -0.07
CA ARG A 80 8.43 -2.00 -0.62
C ARG A 80 8.09 -2.19 -2.10
N ALA A 81 9.01 -2.73 -2.90
CA ALA A 81 8.73 -3.03 -4.31
C ALA A 81 7.67 -4.12 -4.46
N MET A 82 7.73 -5.19 -3.66
CA MET A 82 6.70 -6.24 -3.62
C MET A 82 5.34 -5.68 -3.18
N GLN A 83 5.29 -4.85 -2.13
CA GLN A 83 4.08 -4.14 -1.71
C GLN A 83 3.53 -3.22 -2.81
N ALA A 84 4.39 -2.52 -3.54
CA ALA A 84 3.98 -1.65 -4.64
C ALA A 84 3.41 -2.47 -5.82
N VAL A 85 3.98 -3.64 -6.14
CA VAL A 85 3.40 -4.56 -7.12
C VAL A 85 2.00 -4.98 -6.69
N THR A 86 1.81 -5.40 -5.44
CA THR A 86 0.51 -5.77 -4.90
C THR A 86 -0.49 -4.62 -4.94
N LYS A 87 -0.06 -3.40 -4.56
CA LYS A 87 -0.91 -2.20 -4.61
C LYS A 87 -1.41 -1.95 -6.03
N ILE A 88 -0.52 -1.85 -7.01
CA ILE A 88 -0.90 -1.50 -8.38
C ILE A 88 -1.81 -2.59 -8.99
N ALA A 89 -1.63 -3.86 -8.60
CA ALA A 89 -2.48 -4.95 -9.08
C ALA A 89 -3.89 -4.94 -8.47
N LEU A 90 -4.04 -4.58 -7.19
CA LEU A 90 -5.32 -4.60 -6.48
C LEU A 90 -6.11 -3.29 -6.62
N GLU A 91 -5.42 -2.16 -6.83
CA GLU A 91 -6.01 -0.82 -6.86
C GLU A 91 -7.15 -0.67 -7.89
N PRO A 92 -7.06 -1.16 -9.15
CA PRO A 92 -8.16 -1.05 -10.10
C PRO A 92 -9.43 -1.81 -9.67
N TYR A 93 -9.26 -2.96 -9.01
CA TYR A 93 -10.39 -3.78 -8.56
C TYR A 93 -11.13 -3.10 -7.41
N TYR A 94 -10.39 -2.63 -6.40
CA TYR A 94 -11.02 -1.97 -5.25
C TYR A 94 -11.54 -0.57 -5.58
N GLU A 95 -10.93 0.14 -6.53
CA GLU A 95 -11.46 1.43 -6.99
C GLU A 95 -12.84 1.29 -7.60
N ALA A 96 -13.12 0.18 -8.30
CA ALA A 96 -14.45 -0.11 -8.83
C ALA A 96 -15.49 -0.49 -7.74
N LYS A 97 -15.04 -0.91 -6.55
CA LYS A 97 -15.90 -1.31 -5.43
C LYS A 97 -16.06 -0.25 -4.35
N PHE A 98 -15.17 0.74 -4.28
CA PHE A 98 -15.21 1.75 -3.22
C PHE A 98 -16.47 2.60 -3.28
N GLU A 99 -17.05 2.86 -2.11
CA GLU A 99 -18.18 3.75 -1.95
C GLU A 99 -17.86 5.18 -2.40
N SER A 100 -18.86 5.85 -2.96
CA SER A 100 -18.74 7.23 -3.45
C SER A 100 -18.43 8.26 -2.33
N CYS A 101 -18.69 7.90 -1.07
CA CYS A 101 -18.40 8.71 0.10
C CYS A 101 -17.03 8.42 0.75
N SER A 102 -16.25 7.50 0.19
CA SER A 102 -14.89 7.19 0.65
C SER A 102 -13.87 8.04 -0.11
N TYR A 103 -13.07 8.84 0.61
CA TYR A 103 -12.10 9.76 -0.01
C TYR A 103 -10.64 9.44 0.35
N GLY A 104 -10.41 8.75 1.47
CA GLY A 104 -9.07 8.49 1.98
C GLY A 104 -8.31 7.44 1.17
N PHE A 105 -7.02 7.67 0.94
CA PHE A 105 -6.08 6.72 0.32
C PHE A 105 -6.44 6.22 -1.10
N ARG A 106 -7.33 6.92 -1.80
CA ARG A 106 -7.73 6.61 -3.18
C ARG A 106 -6.96 7.44 -4.20
N PRO A 107 -6.65 6.90 -5.38
CA PRO A 107 -6.09 7.69 -6.47
C PRO A 107 -7.12 8.74 -6.93
N ALA A 108 -6.65 9.93 -7.29
CA ALA A 108 -7.46 11.04 -7.81
C ALA A 108 -8.57 11.60 -6.87
N MET A 109 -8.64 11.14 -5.61
CA MET A 109 -9.53 11.71 -4.58
C MET A 109 -8.69 12.30 -3.44
N GLY A 110 -9.16 13.39 -2.85
CA GLY A 110 -8.44 14.09 -1.78
C GLY A 110 -9.33 14.71 -0.71
N CYS A 111 -8.68 15.37 0.25
CA CYS A 111 -9.38 16.03 1.36
C CYS A 111 -10.33 17.13 0.88
N HIS A 112 -10.00 17.81 -0.22
CA HIS A 112 -10.83 18.88 -0.77
C HIS A 112 -12.17 18.37 -1.29
N ASP A 113 -12.20 17.20 -1.95
CA ASP A 113 -13.44 16.57 -2.42
C ASP A 113 -14.36 16.19 -1.26
N ALA A 114 -13.77 15.68 -0.17
CA ALA A 114 -14.50 15.37 1.06
C ALA A 114 -15.12 16.63 1.68
N ILE A 115 -14.35 17.74 1.74
CA ILE A 115 -14.84 19.03 2.26
C ILE A 115 -15.98 19.55 1.41
N GLU A 116 -15.85 19.52 0.09
CA GLU A 116 -16.89 19.96 -0.85
C GLU A 116 -18.18 19.14 -0.65
N LYS A 117 -18.06 17.81 -0.52
CA LYS A 117 -19.21 16.94 -0.27
C LYS A 117 -19.91 17.28 1.05
N ILE A 118 -19.14 17.47 2.12
CA ILE A 118 -19.68 17.82 3.44
C ILE A 118 -20.40 19.18 3.35
N ALA A 119 -19.77 20.18 2.73
CA ALA A 119 -20.37 21.50 2.55
C ALA A 119 -21.69 21.42 1.78
N ALA A 120 -21.73 20.68 0.68
CA ALA A 120 -22.95 20.47 -0.12
C ALA A 120 -24.08 19.79 0.66
N VAL A 121 -23.76 18.87 1.58
CA VAL A 121 -24.75 18.19 2.45
C VAL A 121 -25.28 19.16 3.52
N LEU A 122 -24.41 19.95 4.14
CA LEU A 122 -24.77 20.92 5.17
C LEU A 122 -25.64 22.06 4.62
N LEU A 123 -25.39 22.52 3.39
CA LEU A 123 -26.16 23.58 2.75
C LEU A 123 -27.63 23.23 2.46
N LYS A 124 -27.99 21.94 2.43
CA LYS A 124 -29.35 21.51 2.09
C LYS A 124 -30.29 21.54 3.29
N LYS A 125 -30.09 20.65 4.26
CA LYS A 125 -31.02 20.45 5.40
C LYS A 125 -30.38 19.94 6.68
N GLN A 126 -29.14 19.43 6.65
CA GLN A 126 -28.55 18.79 7.83
C GLN A 126 -27.94 19.80 8.79
N LYS A 127 -28.33 19.71 10.06
CA LYS A 127 -27.97 20.65 11.13
C LYS A 127 -26.97 20.10 12.14
N TRP A 128 -26.65 18.81 12.04
CA TRP A 128 -25.82 18.10 13.02
C TRP A 128 -24.80 17.22 12.31
N VAL A 129 -23.59 17.17 12.86
CA VAL A 129 -22.48 16.34 12.36
C VAL A 129 -22.04 15.43 13.50
N LEU A 130 -21.94 14.13 13.22
CA LEU A 130 -21.31 13.17 14.10
C LEU A 130 -19.83 13.07 13.71
N ASP A 131 -18.95 13.54 14.59
CA ASP A 131 -17.51 13.34 14.46
C ASP A 131 -17.13 12.02 15.17
N ALA A 132 -16.59 11.08 14.41
CA ALA A 132 -16.25 9.74 14.89
C ALA A 132 -14.89 9.31 14.35
N ASP A 133 -14.06 8.71 15.23
CA ASP A 133 -12.73 8.20 14.89
C ASP A 133 -12.53 6.78 15.46
N ILE A 134 -11.72 5.98 14.77
CA ILE A 134 -11.43 4.59 15.13
C ILE A 134 -10.12 4.54 15.93
N LYS A 135 -10.23 4.20 17.22
CA LYS A 135 -9.07 4.09 18.10
C LYS A 135 -8.12 2.99 17.63
N GLY A 136 -6.89 3.38 17.29
CA GLY A 136 -5.83 2.43 16.93
C GLY A 136 -6.13 1.67 15.63
N CYS A 137 -6.75 2.35 14.65
CA CYS A 137 -7.22 1.76 13.39
C CYS A 137 -6.24 0.75 12.76
N PHE A 138 -4.95 1.09 12.62
CA PHE A 138 -3.96 0.18 12.02
C PHE A 138 -3.35 -0.84 12.98
N ASP A 139 -3.30 -0.53 14.27
CA ASP A 139 -2.66 -1.38 15.28
C ASP A 139 -3.59 -2.54 15.70
N ASN A 140 -4.91 -2.36 15.54
CA ASN A 140 -5.95 -3.28 16.01
C ASN A 140 -6.70 -4.02 14.89
N ILE A 141 -6.16 -4.06 13.66
CA ILE A 141 -6.81 -4.79 12.55
C ILE A 141 -6.65 -6.29 12.78
N ASP A 142 -7.76 -7.03 12.85
CA ASP A 142 -7.73 -8.49 12.88
C ASP A 142 -7.21 -9.03 11.54
N HIS A 143 -6.08 -9.73 11.58
CA HIS A 143 -5.42 -10.27 10.39
C HIS A 143 -6.22 -11.38 9.70
N LYS A 144 -6.97 -12.20 10.45
CA LYS A 144 -7.81 -13.27 9.88
C LYS A 144 -9.02 -12.66 9.18
N PHE A 145 -9.66 -11.69 9.81
CA PHE A 145 -10.76 -10.96 9.21
C PHE A 145 -10.30 -10.23 7.96
N LEU A 146 -9.20 -9.47 8.03
CA LEU A 146 -8.65 -8.78 6.86
C LEU A 146 -8.35 -9.76 5.71
N ALA A 147 -7.73 -10.90 5.99
CA ALA A 147 -7.46 -11.92 4.98
C ALA A 147 -8.73 -12.49 4.34
N SER A 148 -9.81 -12.65 5.12
CA SER A 148 -11.12 -13.10 4.62
C SER A 148 -11.83 -12.08 3.75
N GLN A 149 -11.61 -10.79 3.98
CA GLN A 149 -12.19 -9.69 3.18
C GLN A 149 -11.43 -9.45 1.87
N ILE A 150 -10.24 -10.04 1.69
CA ILE A 150 -9.54 -9.99 0.41
C ILE A 150 -10.22 -10.98 -0.54
N ASP A 151 -11.12 -10.44 -1.36
CA ASP A 151 -11.95 -11.20 -2.30
C ASP A 151 -11.12 -12.19 -3.12
N ALA A 152 -11.61 -13.43 -3.24
CA ALA A 152 -11.01 -14.43 -4.13
C ALA A 152 -10.96 -13.91 -5.57
N GLU A 153 -11.97 -13.14 -5.99
CA GLU A 153 -12.03 -12.46 -7.28
C GLU A 153 -10.94 -11.39 -7.43
N ALA A 154 -10.60 -10.64 -6.38
CA ALA A 154 -9.48 -9.70 -6.43
C ALA A 154 -8.15 -10.44 -6.67
N LYS A 155 -8.00 -11.64 -6.08
CA LYS A 155 -6.84 -12.51 -6.30
C LYS A 155 -6.81 -13.04 -7.73
N VAL A 156 -7.95 -13.46 -8.28
CA VAL A 156 -8.07 -13.91 -9.68
C VAL A 156 -7.78 -12.77 -10.65
N PHE A 157 -8.40 -11.61 -10.45
CA PHE A 157 -8.16 -10.39 -11.24
C PHE A 157 -6.67 -10.03 -11.29
N ALA A 158 -5.99 -10.08 -10.15
CA ALA A 158 -4.56 -9.82 -10.06
C ALA A 158 -3.70 -10.91 -10.73
N ARG A 159 -4.12 -12.18 -10.69
CA ARG A 159 -3.44 -13.30 -11.38
C ARG A 159 -3.54 -13.14 -12.91
N GLU A 160 -4.76 -12.95 -13.42
CA GLU A 160 -5.07 -12.92 -14.85
C GLU A 160 -4.55 -11.67 -15.56
N ASN A 161 -4.75 -10.49 -14.96
CA ASN A 161 -4.44 -9.23 -15.64
C ASN A 161 -3.00 -8.76 -15.43
N PHE A 162 -2.34 -9.24 -14.37
CA PHE A 162 -1.04 -8.70 -13.94
C PHE A 162 0.07 -9.75 -13.84
N CYS A 163 -0.25 -11.00 -14.20
CA CYS A 163 0.69 -12.12 -14.26
C CYS A 163 1.43 -12.25 -12.93
N LEU A 164 0.66 -12.33 -11.85
CA LEU A 164 1.11 -12.55 -10.48
C LEU A 164 0.84 -14.02 -10.14
N CYS A 165 1.85 -14.89 -10.29
CA CYS A 165 1.69 -16.33 -10.10
C CYS A 165 1.36 -16.71 -8.65
N ASN A 166 0.15 -17.23 -8.38
CA ASN A 166 -0.30 -17.80 -7.09
C ASN A 166 -0.19 -16.86 -5.88
N ILE A 167 -0.99 -15.78 -5.86
CA ILE A 167 -1.27 -15.04 -4.63
C ILE A 167 -2.15 -15.91 -3.72
N GLY A 168 -1.55 -16.64 -2.79
CA GLY A 168 -2.20 -17.14 -1.57
C GLY A 168 -3.14 -18.35 -1.68
N ASP A 169 -2.66 -19.47 -2.24
CA ASP A 169 -3.30 -20.77 -1.98
C ASP A 169 -2.77 -21.32 -0.64
N GLN A 170 -3.29 -20.76 0.45
CA GLN A 170 -3.45 -21.36 1.79
C GLN A 170 -4.27 -20.42 2.68
#